data_AF-A0A933VL67-F1
#
_entry.id   AF-A0A933VL67-F1
#
_cell.length_a   1.000
_cell.length_b   1.000
_cell.length_c   1.000
_cell.angle_alpha   90.00
_cell.angle_beta   90.00
_cell.angle_gamma   90.00
#
_symmetry.space_group_name_H-M   'P 1'
#
loop_
_entity.id
_entity.type
_entity.pdbx_description
1 polymer ?
#
loop_
_entity_poly.entity_id
_entity_poly.type
_entity_poly.pdbx_seq_one_letter_code
_entity_poly.pdbx_strand_id
1 'polypeptide(L)' 'MRIEKKIRPEFFDKISNGEKNFELRLADWECAPGDVLVLREWDPEKMIIPEEF' A
#
# COMPACT_ATOMS: atom_id res chain seq x y z
N MET A 1 -10.00 -14.70 -1.52
CA MET A 1 -10.38 -13.64 -0.56
C MET A 1 -10.00 -12.27 -1.13
N ARG A 2 -10.68 -11.18 -0.75
CA ARG A 2 -10.23 -9.81 -1.05
C ARG A 2 -9.60 -9.22 0.20
N ILE A 3 -8.37 -8.75 0.11
CA ILE A 3 -7.57 -8.25 1.23
C ILE A 3 -7.17 -6.81 0.92
N GLU A 4 -7.56 -5.87 1.78
CA GLU A 4 -7.28 -4.45 1.57
C GLU A 4 -6.11 -3.97 2.44
N LYS A 5 -5.17 -3.25 1.84
CA LYS A 5 -4.01 -2.69 2.54
C LYS A 5 -3.68 -1.28 2.01
N LYS A 6 -3.16 -0.43 2.89
CA LYS A 6 -2.61 0.89 2.52
C LYS A 6 -1.24 0.74 1.87
N ILE A 7 -0.91 1.59 0.92
CA ILE A 7 0.42 1.70 0.32
C ILE A 7 0.81 3.17 0.16
N ARG A 8 2.10 3.50 0.31
CA ARG A 8 2.58 4.86 0.09
C ARG A 8 2.53 5.23 -1.41
N PRO A 9 2.32 6.51 -1.77
CA PRO A 9 2.26 6.96 -3.17
C PRO A 9 3.46 6.49 -4.00
N GLU A 10 4.68 6.63 -3.44
CA GLU A 10 5.96 6.22 -4.05
C GLU A 10 6.03 4.76 -4.52
N PHE A 11 5.26 3.86 -3.89
CA PHE A 11 5.18 2.46 -4.26
C PHE A 11 3.92 2.14 -5.06
N PHE A 12 2.84 2.89 -4.87
CA PHE A 12 1.62 2.75 -5.67
C PHE A 12 1.93 2.97 -7.15
N ASP A 13 2.66 4.05 -7.46
CA ASP A 13 3.06 4.36 -8.85
C ASP A 13 3.93 3.26 -9.44
N LYS A 14 4.91 2.74 -8.68
CA LYS A 14 5.81 1.64 -9.11
C LYS A 14 5.07 0.33 -9.35
N ILE A 15 3.98 0.07 -8.64
CA ILE A 15 3.15 -1.11 -8.90
C ILE A 15 2.27 -0.86 -10.12
N SER A 16 1.66 0.32 -10.23
CA SER A 16 0.78 0.68 -11.33
C SER A 16 1.49 0.74 -12.68
N ASN A 17 2.77 1.10 -12.72
CA ASN A 17 3.59 1.13 -13.93
C ASN A 17 4.30 -0.21 -14.24
N GLY A 18 4.19 -1.20 -13.35
CA GLY A 18 4.80 -2.53 -13.51
C GLY A 18 6.29 -2.62 -13.15
N GLU A 19 6.92 -1.57 -12.64
CA GLU A 19 8.32 -1.59 -12.17
C GLU A 19 8.52 -2.42 -10.91
N LYS A 20 7.46 -2.57 -10.08
CA LYS A 20 7.43 -3.35 -8.86
C LYS A 20 6.28 -4.36 -8.92
N ASN A 21 6.62 -5.65 -8.77
CA ASN A 21 5.68 -6.76 -8.88
C ASN A 21 5.48 -7.54 -7.56
N PHE A 22 5.91 -6.99 -6.44
CA PHE A 22 5.81 -7.62 -5.12
C PHE A 22 5.51 -6.60 -4.04
N GLU A 23 4.95 -7.06 -2.93
CA GLU A 23 4.78 -6.27 -1.72
C GLU A 23 5.31 -7.02 -0.50
N LEU A 24 6.17 -6.37 0.29
CA LEU A 24 6.83 -6.98 1.45
C LEU A 24 6.24 -6.42 2.74
N ARG A 25 5.80 -7.31 3.64
CA ARG A 25 5.19 -6.95 4.93
C ARG A 25 5.56 -7.95 6.00
N LEU A 26 5.38 -7.55 7.26
CA LEU A 26 5.33 -8.50 8.36
C LEU A 26 4.17 -9.48 8.10
N ALA A 27 4.41 -10.75 8.41
CA ALA A 27 3.46 -11.84 8.21
C ALA A 27 2.45 -11.90 9.37
N ASP A 28 1.79 -10.77 9.66
CA ASP A 28 0.77 -10.63 10.72
C ASP A 28 -0.67 -10.88 10.20
N TRP A 29 -0.81 -11.42 8.99
CA TRP A 29 -2.06 -11.70 8.30
C TRP A 29 -1.93 -12.92 7.39
N GLU A 30 -3.06 -13.57 7.12
CA GLU A 30 -3.12 -14.72 6.22
C GLU A 30 -3.38 -14.29 4.78
N CYS A 31 -2.65 -14.90 3.85
CA CYS A 31 -2.88 -14.79 2.41
C CYS A 31 -2.48 -16.10 1.72
N ALA A 32 -3.16 -16.45 0.64
CA ALA A 32 -2.87 -17.62 -0.16
C ALA A 32 -2.84 -17.27 -1.67
N PRO A 33 -2.17 -18.08 -2.51
CA PRO A 33 -2.26 -17.96 -3.95
C PRO A 33 -3.73 -17.94 -4.42
N GLY A 34 -4.06 -17.01 -5.31
CA GLY A 34 -5.42 -16.79 -5.81
C GLY A 34 -6.23 -15.72 -5.05
N ASP A 35 -5.71 -15.21 -3.93
CA ASP A 35 -6.28 -14.03 -3.28
C ASP A 35 -6.04 -12.75 -4.08
N VAL A 36 -6.90 -11.75 -3.86
CA VAL A 36 -6.79 -10.41 -4.45
C VAL A 36 -6.34 -9.43 -3.38
N LEU A 37 -5.16 -8.85 -3.57
CA LEU A 37 -4.64 -7.75 -2.76
C LEU A 37 -5.05 -6.40 -3.36
N VAL A 38 -5.93 -5.68 -2.68
CA VAL A 38 -6.34 -4.31 -3.06
C VAL A 38 -5.45 -3.32 -2.32
N LEU A 39 -4.61 -2.63 -3.08
CA LEU A 39 -3.73 -1.59 -2.55
C LEU A 39 -4.41 -0.23 -2.68
N ARG A 40 -4.64 0.43 -1.54
CA ARG A 40 -5.18 1.79 -1.49
C ARG A 40 -4.05 2.77 -1.21
N GLU A 41 -3.84 3.70 -2.13
CA GLU A 41 -2.89 4.79 -1.95
C GLU A 41 -3.24 5.56 -0.66
N TRP A 42 -2.23 5.78 0.18
CA TRP A 42 -2.36 6.52 1.42
C TRP A 42 -1.06 7.27 1.72
N ASP A 43 -1.19 8.58 1.87
CA ASP A 43 -0.10 9.51 2.14
C ASP A 43 -0.15 9.98 3.62
N PRO A 44 0.79 9.56 4.48
CA PRO A 44 0.84 10.01 5.88
C PRO A 44 1.13 11.50 6.01
N GLU A 45 1.91 12.09 5.09
CA GLU A 45 2.42 13.45 5.22
C GLU A 45 1.33 14.47 4.94
N LYS A 46 0.41 14.18 4.02
CA LYS A 46 -0.79 15.00 3.78
C LYS A 46 -1.76 15.07 4.98
N MET A 47 -1.61 14.19 5.96
CA MET A 47 -2.43 14.20 7.18
C MET A 47 -1.73 14.88 8.36
N ILE A 48 -0.45 15.23 8.22
CA ILE A 48 0.22 16.10 9.18
C ILE A 48 -0.26 17.52 8.85
N ILE A 49 -1.25 17.99 9.62
CA ILE A 49 -1.60 19.41 9.67
C ILE A 49 -0.29 20.13 10.02
N PRO A 50 0.14 21.15 9.24
CA PRO A 50 1.31 21.93 9.62
C PRO A 50 1.07 22.45 11.03
N GLU A 51 1.88 22.03 12.00
CA GLU A 51 1.96 22.71 13.29
C GLU A 51 2.34 24.16 12.97
N GLU A 52 1.33 25.03 13.12
CA GLU A 52 1.40 26.47 13.30
C GLU A 52 2.57 27.19 12.60
N PHE A 53 2.26 27.82 11.47
CA PHE A 53 2.88 29.10 11.08
C PHE A 53 1.86 30.22 11.23
#